data_AF-A0A378LDL7-F1
#
_entry.id   AF-A0A378LDL7-F1
#
_cell.length_a   1.000
_cell.length_b   1.000
_cell.length_c   1.000
_cell.angle_alpha   90.00
_cell.angle_beta   90.00
_cell.angle_gamma   90.00
#
_symmetry.space_group_name_H-M   'P 1'
#
loop_
_entity.id
_entity.type
_entity.pdbx_description
1 polymer ?
#
loop_
_entity_poly.entity_id
_entity_poly.type
_entity_poly.pdbx_seq_one_letter_code
_entity_poly.pdbx_strand_id
1 'polypeptide(L)'
;MFKDFINLVDVLEKKWDAEIVPTYEKLKQYCLNKRVLSKAEAQGAINELHTRYLHFYAHATTSFASCNMGEAERSQAEKFVNDVKENHQADINELINIYNKKAAMLRSYFFQKEALRLPMPTVEEQYTTREIFPSDPETHPQYYTYDFK
;
A
#
# COMPACT_ATOMS: atom_id res chain seq x y z
N MET A 1 5.94 -40.70 0.70
CA MET A 1 6.52 -39.69 1.60
C MET A 1 7.13 -38.53 0.82
N PHE A 2 8.34 -38.62 0.25
CA PHE A 2 8.91 -37.47 -0.50
C PHE A 2 8.08 -36.97 -1.69
N LYS A 3 7.40 -37.87 -2.42
CA LYS A 3 6.52 -37.49 -3.55
C LYS A 3 5.30 -36.70 -3.11
N ASP A 4 4.74 -36.99 -1.94
CA ASP A 4 3.49 -36.37 -1.48
C ASP A 4 3.74 -34.92 -1.06
N PHE A 5 4.86 -34.68 -0.37
CA PHE A 5 5.32 -33.33 0.00
C PHE A 5 5.69 -32.49 -1.23
N ILE A 6 6.50 -33.02 -2.15
CA ILE A 6 6.88 -32.30 -3.38
C ILE A 6 5.64 -31.94 -4.21
N ASN A 7 4.70 -32.88 -4.36
CA ASN A 7 3.46 -32.62 -5.08
C ASN A 7 2.62 -31.53 -4.38
N LEU A 8 2.59 -31.51 -3.04
CA LEU A 8 1.89 -30.47 -2.30
C LEU A 8 2.54 -29.09 -2.53
N VAL A 9 3.86 -28.99 -2.49
CA VAL A 9 4.58 -27.74 -2.78
C VAL A 9 4.27 -27.26 -4.20
N ASP A 10 4.37 -28.13 -5.21
CA ASP A 10 4.05 -27.79 -6.61
C ASP A 10 2.60 -27.31 -6.78
N VAL A 11 1.64 -27.91 -6.07
CA VAL A 11 0.24 -27.45 -6.07
C VAL A 11 0.11 -26.06 -5.44
N LEU A 12 0.80 -25.79 -4.34
CA LEU A 12 0.77 -24.49 -3.66
C LEU A 12 1.43 -23.41 -4.52
N GLU A 13 2.55 -23.70 -5.19
CA GLU A 13 3.21 -22.79 -6.13
C GLU A 13 2.31 -22.47 -7.32
N LYS A 14 1.65 -23.47 -7.92
CA LYS A 14 0.68 -23.24 -9.00
C LYS A 14 -0.50 -22.37 -8.55
N LYS A 15 -0.98 -22.58 -7.32
CA LYS A 15 -2.06 -21.76 -6.75
C LYS A 15 -1.59 -20.33 -6.50
N TRP A 16 -0.36 -20.14 -6.05
CA TRP A 16 0.25 -18.83 -5.89
C TRP A 16 0.31 -18.08 -7.23
N ASP A 17 0.82 -18.73 -8.27
CA ASP A 17 0.94 -18.15 -9.62
C ASP A 17 -0.42 -17.85 -10.26
N ALA A 18 -1.45 -18.62 -9.92
CA ALA A 18 -2.80 -18.43 -10.45
C ALA A 18 -3.61 -17.36 -9.69
N GLU A 19 -3.36 -17.16 -8.39
CA GLU A 19 -4.21 -16.33 -7.53
C GLU A 19 -3.51 -15.08 -7.00
N ILE A 20 -2.29 -15.23 -6.47
CA ILE A 20 -1.58 -14.13 -5.79
C ILE A 20 -0.89 -13.23 -6.80
N VAL A 21 -0.06 -13.80 -7.69
CA VAL A 21 0.70 -13.03 -8.68
C VAL A 21 -0.21 -12.15 -9.55
N PRO A 22 -1.31 -12.65 -10.14
CA PRO A 22 -2.16 -11.83 -10.99
C PRO A 22 -2.92 -10.76 -10.20
N THR A 23 -3.29 -11.04 -8.95
CA THR A 23 -3.98 -10.08 -8.09
C THR A 23 -3.05 -8.93 -7.71
N TYR A 24 -1.83 -9.25 -7.28
CA TYR A 24 -0.81 -8.25 -6.98
C TYR A 24 -0.53 -7.36 -8.20
N GLU A 25 -0.27 -7.95 -9.38
CA GLU A 25 0.00 -7.18 -10.60
C GLU A 25 -1.18 -6.28 -10.98
N LYS A 26 -2.42 -6.78 -10.91
CA LYS A 26 -3.62 -5.98 -11.16
C LYS A 26 -3.72 -4.78 -10.21
N LEU A 27 -3.51 -4.99 -8.91
CA LEU A 27 -3.62 -3.94 -7.90
C LEU A 27 -2.47 -2.93 -8.00
N LYS A 28 -1.26 -3.39 -8.32
CA LYS A 28 -0.12 -2.53 -8.62
C LYS A 28 -0.40 -1.65 -9.82
N GLN A 29 -0.90 -2.21 -10.91
CA GLN A 29 -1.31 -1.42 -12.09
C GLN A 29 -2.44 -0.43 -11.76
N TYR A 30 -3.41 -0.83 -10.93
CA TYR A 30 -4.45 0.08 -10.46
C TYR A 30 -3.87 1.29 -9.70
N CYS A 31 -2.91 1.05 -8.80
CA CYS A 31 -2.18 2.09 -8.08
C CYS A 31 -1.29 2.94 -9.01
N LEU A 32 -0.73 2.37 -10.08
CA LEU A 32 0.14 3.06 -11.04
C LEU A 32 -0.59 3.86 -12.11
N ASN A 33 -1.77 3.43 -12.56
CA ASN A 33 -2.45 4.07 -13.68
C ASN A 33 -3.37 5.23 -13.27
N LYS A 34 -3.94 5.22 -12.06
CA LYS A 34 -4.71 6.37 -11.56
C LYS A 34 -3.79 7.51 -11.14
N ARG A 35 -4.18 8.76 -11.41
CA ARG A 35 -3.35 9.95 -11.13
C ARG A 35 -2.97 10.04 -9.64
N VAL A 36 -3.97 9.97 -8.75
CA VAL A 36 -3.85 9.70 -7.32
C VAL A 36 -5.12 8.97 -6.87
N LEU A 37 -4.94 7.91 -6.08
CA LEU A 37 -6.04 7.23 -5.39
C LEU A 37 -6.45 8.04 -4.16
N SER A 38 -7.74 8.05 -3.83
CA SER A 38 -8.17 8.43 -2.49
C SER A 38 -7.60 7.47 -1.44
N LYS A 39 -7.49 7.92 -0.19
CA LYS A 39 -7.04 7.06 0.92
C LYS A 39 -7.91 5.79 1.03
N ALA A 40 -9.22 5.92 0.82
CA ALA A 40 -10.16 4.80 0.86
C ALA A 40 -9.89 3.79 -0.27
N GLU A 41 -9.66 4.25 -1.50
CA GLU A 41 -9.34 3.35 -2.62
C GLU A 41 -7.98 2.66 -2.43
N ALA A 42 -6.97 3.38 -1.93
CA ALA A 42 -5.67 2.81 -1.64
C ALA A 42 -5.75 1.74 -0.54
N GLN A 43 -6.49 2.03 0.55
CA GLN A 43 -6.74 1.06 1.60
C GLN A 43 -7.54 -0.14 1.10
N GLY A 44 -8.50 0.08 0.19
CA GLY A 44 -9.25 -1.00 -0.46
C GLY A 44 -8.34 -1.96 -1.22
N ALA A 45 -7.41 -1.45 -2.02
CA ALA A 45 -6.43 -2.25 -2.73
C ALA A 45 -5.50 -3.04 -1.78
N ILE A 46 -5.02 -2.39 -0.72
CA ILE A 46 -4.18 -3.03 0.31
C ILE A 46 -4.95 -4.16 1.01
N ASN A 47 -6.20 -3.90 1.42
CA ASN A 47 -7.04 -4.89 2.11
C ASN A 47 -7.39 -6.07 1.20
N GLU A 48 -7.63 -5.83 -0.09
CA GLU A 48 -7.88 -6.90 -1.06
C GLU A 48 -6.67 -7.83 -1.15
N LEU A 49 -5.46 -7.28 -1.33
CA LEU A 49 -4.24 -8.07 -1.38
C LEU A 49 -3.98 -8.82 -0.07
N HIS A 50 -4.10 -8.12 1.06
CA HIS A 50 -3.95 -8.70 2.40
C HIS A 50 -4.88 -9.90 2.62
N THR A 51 -6.14 -9.77 2.21
CA THR A 51 -7.13 -10.85 2.31
C THR A 51 -6.71 -12.06 1.47
N ARG A 52 -6.22 -11.87 0.23
CA ARG A 52 -5.73 -12.99 -0.59
C ARG A 52 -4.58 -13.73 0.07
N TYR A 53 -3.64 -12.99 0.63
CA TYR A 53 -2.51 -13.56 1.38
C TYR A 53 -2.96 -14.36 2.61
N LEU A 54 -3.91 -13.85 3.40
CA LEU A 54 -4.44 -14.56 4.56
C LEU A 54 -5.10 -15.89 4.17
N HIS A 55 -5.89 -15.89 3.09
CA HIS A 55 -6.53 -17.10 2.58
C HIS A 55 -5.51 -18.12 2.08
N PHE A 56 -4.50 -17.68 1.33
CA PHE A 56 -3.43 -18.54 0.86
C PHE A 56 -2.62 -19.12 2.03
N TYR A 57 -2.28 -18.28 3.01
CA TYR A 57 -1.57 -18.69 4.22
C TYR A 57 -2.32 -19.78 4.98
N ALA A 58 -3.60 -19.56 5.27
CA ALA A 58 -4.44 -20.54 5.97
C ALA A 58 -4.52 -21.86 5.19
N HIS A 59 -4.64 -21.78 3.86
CA HIS A 59 -4.67 -22.95 3.00
C HIS A 59 -3.35 -23.72 3.00
N ALA A 60 -2.21 -23.03 2.88
CA ALA A 60 -0.88 -23.64 2.91
C ALA A 60 -0.60 -24.30 4.27
N THR A 61 -0.86 -23.58 5.38
CA THR A 61 -0.67 -24.12 6.73
C THR A 61 -1.54 -25.35 6.99
N THR A 62 -2.81 -25.32 6.59
CA THR A 62 -3.72 -26.47 6.75
C THR A 62 -3.25 -27.67 5.90
N SER A 63 -2.81 -27.41 4.67
CA SER A 63 -2.34 -28.47 3.77
C SER A 63 -1.07 -29.13 4.30
N PHE A 64 -0.09 -28.35 4.76
CA PHE A 64 1.10 -28.89 5.41
C PHE A 64 0.76 -29.66 6.70
N ALA A 65 -0.15 -29.16 7.54
CA ALA A 65 -0.54 -29.86 8.76
C ALA A 65 -1.17 -31.25 8.49
N SER A 66 -1.85 -31.41 7.35
CA SER A 66 -2.42 -32.70 6.93
C SER A 66 -1.43 -33.62 6.21
N CYS A 67 -0.26 -33.11 5.83
CA CYS A 67 0.75 -33.87 5.11
C CYS A 67 1.61 -34.69 6.07
N ASN A 68 1.79 -35.98 5.78
CA ASN A 68 2.69 -36.82 6.56
C ASN A 68 4.14 -36.47 6.20
N MET A 69 4.79 -35.65 7.02
CA MET A 69 6.13 -35.08 6.78
C MET A 69 7.16 -35.56 7.81
N GLY A 70 8.34 -35.91 7.31
CA GLY A 70 9.56 -36.07 8.10
C GLY A 70 10.15 -34.73 8.54
N GLU A 71 11.20 -34.75 9.35
CA GLU A 71 11.81 -33.55 9.94
C GLU A 71 12.34 -32.56 8.89
N ALA A 72 13.03 -33.06 7.86
CA ALA A 72 13.53 -32.22 6.77
C ALA A 72 12.40 -31.54 5.97
N GLU A 73 11.31 -32.26 5.70
CA GLU A 73 10.13 -31.74 4.99
C GLU A 73 9.39 -30.69 5.83
N ARG A 74 9.32 -30.88 7.16
CA ARG A 74 8.76 -29.87 8.08
C ARG A 74 9.56 -28.57 8.05
N SER A 75 10.88 -28.65 8.09
CA SER A 75 11.74 -27.46 7.98
C SER A 75 11.54 -26.73 6.65
N GLN A 76 11.35 -27.47 5.55
CA GLN A 76 11.03 -26.88 4.24
C GLN A 76 9.63 -26.25 4.21
N ALA A 77 8.62 -26.89 4.81
CA ALA A 77 7.28 -26.32 4.94
C ALA A 77 7.29 -25.02 5.75
N GLU A 78 8.01 -24.98 6.87
CA GLU A 78 8.19 -23.77 7.67
C GLU A 78 8.86 -22.65 6.88
N LYS A 79 9.90 -22.98 6.11
CA LYS A 79 10.57 -22.04 5.23
C LYS A 79 9.60 -21.48 4.18
N PHE A 80 8.86 -22.34 3.49
CA PHE A 80 7.85 -21.91 2.51
C PHE A 80 6.84 -20.94 3.11
N VAL A 81 6.33 -21.26 4.31
CA VAL A 81 5.36 -20.43 5.04
C VAL A 81 5.97 -19.07 5.44
N ASN A 82 7.27 -19.02 5.76
CA ASN A 82 7.98 -17.77 6.04
C ASN A 82 8.22 -16.95 4.77
N ASP A 83 8.63 -17.57 3.67
CA ASP A 83 8.82 -16.90 2.38
C ASP A 83 7.52 -16.21 1.92
N VAL A 84 6.36 -16.86 2.12
CA VAL A 84 5.04 -16.27 1.88
C VAL A 84 4.78 -15.03 2.74
N LYS A 85 5.17 -15.04 4.02
CA LYS A 85 5.02 -13.88 4.93
C LYS A 85 5.92 -12.71 4.52
N GLU A 86 7.14 -13.01 4.09
CA GLU A 86 8.08 -11.99 3.61
C GLU A 86 7.56 -11.33 2.32
N ASN A 87 7.09 -12.13 1.36
CA ASN A 87 6.46 -11.63 0.14
C ASN A 87 5.23 -10.78 0.43
N HIS A 88 4.36 -11.22 1.34
CA HIS A 88 3.20 -10.44 1.79
C HIS A 88 3.62 -9.05 2.29
N GLN A 89 4.63 -8.97 3.15
CA GLN A 89 5.09 -7.70 3.70
C GLN A 89 5.72 -6.81 2.61
N ALA A 90 6.50 -7.41 1.72
CA ALA A 90 7.15 -6.70 0.61
C ALA A 90 6.12 -6.07 -0.34
N ASP A 91 5.13 -6.85 -0.79
CA ASP A 91 4.11 -6.40 -1.73
C ASP A 91 3.22 -5.30 -1.14
N ILE A 92 2.80 -5.46 0.12
CA ILE A 92 1.99 -4.45 0.81
C ILE A 92 2.77 -3.14 0.96
N ASN A 93 4.05 -3.22 1.35
CA ASN A 93 4.92 -2.06 1.45
C ASN A 93 5.10 -1.38 0.10
N GLU A 94 5.19 -2.13 -1.00
CA GLU A 94 5.29 -1.55 -2.33
C GLU A 94 4.02 -0.76 -2.71
N LEU A 95 2.83 -1.32 -2.48
CA LEU A 95 1.57 -0.60 -2.74
C LEU A 95 1.48 0.69 -1.92
N ILE A 96 1.86 0.64 -0.64
CA ILE A 96 1.93 1.82 0.24
C ILE A 96 2.92 2.85 -0.32
N ASN A 97 4.09 2.40 -0.78
CA ASN A 97 5.11 3.28 -1.34
C ASN A 97 4.67 3.95 -2.64
N ILE A 98 3.98 3.23 -3.52
CA ILE A 98 3.40 3.79 -4.76
C ILE A 98 2.39 4.89 -4.40
N TYR A 99 1.49 4.60 -3.46
CA TYR A 99 0.51 5.59 -2.98
C TYR A 99 1.19 6.83 -2.39
N ASN A 100 2.13 6.65 -1.46
CA ASN A 100 2.81 7.75 -0.78
C ASN A 100 3.59 8.65 -1.76
N LYS A 101 4.30 8.04 -2.73
CA LYS A 101 5.02 8.79 -3.77
C LYS A 101 4.07 9.67 -4.58
N LYS A 102 2.93 9.12 -5.00
CA LYS A 102 1.94 9.87 -5.78
C LYS A 102 1.24 10.95 -4.97
N ALA A 103 0.89 10.66 -3.72
CA ALA A 103 0.31 11.65 -2.81
C ALA A 103 1.29 12.81 -2.57
N ALA A 104 2.58 12.54 -2.39
CA ALA A 104 3.62 13.56 -2.27
C ALA A 104 3.72 14.43 -3.53
N MET A 105 3.73 13.82 -4.73
CA MET A 105 3.73 14.56 -6.00
C MET A 105 2.52 15.49 -6.13
N LEU A 106 1.33 15.04 -5.69
CA LEU A 106 0.12 15.85 -5.78
C LEU A 106 0.11 16.99 -4.77
N ARG A 107 0.64 16.79 -3.55
CA ARG A 107 0.90 17.88 -2.60
C ARG A 107 1.85 18.91 -3.18
N SER A 108 2.99 18.49 -3.75
CA SER A 108 3.94 19.40 -4.39
C SER A 108 3.31 20.17 -5.56
N TYR A 109 2.50 19.49 -6.38
CA TYR A 109 1.79 20.13 -7.49
C TYR A 109 0.73 21.13 -7.03
N PHE A 110 -0.02 20.80 -5.96
CA PHE A 110 -0.96 21.69 -5.31
C PHE A 110 -0.26 22.94 -4.79
N PHE A 111 0.81 22.79 -4.01
CA PHE A 111 1.58 23.94 -3.53
C PHE A 111 2.17 24.76 -4.68
N GLN A 112 2.57 24.16 -5.78
CA GLN A 112 3.09 24.91 -6.93
C GLN A 112 2.01 25.65 -7.74
N LYS A 113 0.78 25.12 -7.83
CA LYS A 113 -0.29 25.70 -8.66
C LYS A 113 -1.31 26.53 -7.90
N GLU A 114 -1.72 26.09 -6.72
CA GLU A 114 -2.69 26.79 -5.88
C GLU A 114 -2.01 27.86 -5.03
N ALA A 115 -0.72 27.76 -4.67
CA ALA A 115 -0.04 28.89 -4.04
C ALA A 115 0.07 30.12 -4.98
N LEU A 116 0.04 29.91 -6.30
CA LEU A 116 -0.06 31.00 -7.27
C LEU A 116 -1.45 31.63 -7.34
N ARG A 117 -2.48 30.95 -6.82
CA ARG A 117 -3.88 31.39 -6.81
C ARG A 117 -4.33 31.88 -5.44
N LEU A 118 -3.62 31.49 -4.38
CA LEU A 118 -3.77 32.08 -3.07
C LEU A 118 -3.47 33.59 -3.17
N PRO A 119 -4.34 34.46 -2.62
CA PRO A 119 -4.02 35.85 -2.52
C PRO A 119 -2.69 36.00 -1.75
N MET A 120 -1.83 36.89 -2.22
CA MET A 120 -0.63 37.24 -1.47
C MET A 120 -1.03 38.20 -0.33
N PRO A 121 -0.50 38.03 0.89
CA PRO A 121 -0.67 38.98 1.96
C PRO A 121 -0.21 40.37 1.55
N THR A 122 -0.99 41.39 1.90
CA THR A 122 -0.63 42.78 1.67
C THR A 122 0.55 43.18 2.56
N VAL A 123 1.27 44.23 2.17
CA VAL A 123 2.39 44.77 2.96
C VAL A 123 1.93 45.18 4.36
N GLU A 124 0.72 45.71 4.49
CA GLU A 124 0.14 46.12 5.79
C GLU A 124 -0.18 44.91 6.68
N GLU A 125 -0.72 43.83 6.13
CA GLU A 125 -0.93 42.58 6.87
C GLU A 125 0.41 41.99 7.33
N GLN A 126 1.40 41.90 6.45
CA GLN A 126 2.74 41.39 6.80
C GLN A 126 3.44 42.26 7.85
N TYR A 127 3.27 43.58 7.79
CA TYR A 127 3.83 44.50 8.77
C TYR A 127 3.15 44.35 10.14
N THR A 128 1.83 44.14 10.15
CA THR A 128 1.03 43.99 11.37
C THR A 128 1.32 42.67 12.07
N THR A 129 1.40 41.57 11.33
CA THR A 129 1.66 40.23 11.90
C THR A 129 3.15 39.93 12.07
N ARG A 130 4.03 40.70 11.40
CA ARG A 130 5.48 40.43 11.27
C ARG A 130 5.78 39.09 10.62
N GLU A 131 4.88 38.61 9.77
CA GLU A 131 4.98 37.33 9.08
C GLU A 131 4.83 37.53 7.58
N ILE A 132 5.54 36.72 6.78
CA ILE A 132 5.41 36.75 5.32
C ILE A 132 4.01 36.24 4.91
N PHE A 133 3.49 35.26 5.64
CA PHE A 133 2.10 34.82 5.59
C PHE A 133 1.54 34.83 7.01
N PRO A 134 0.44 35.56 7.27
CA PRO A 134 -0.24 35.54 8.56
C PRO A 134 -0.55 34.11 8.98
N SER A 135 -0.06 33.69 10.16
CA SER A 135 -0.15 32.33 10.69
C SER A 135 -1.51 31.99 11.31
N ASP A 136 -2.34 33.01 11.56
CA ASP A 136 -3.67 32.87 12.16
C ASP A 136 -4.76 32.62 11.10
N PRO A 137 -5.29 31.39 11.02
CA PRO A 137 -6.31 31.03 10.04
C PRO A 137 -7.70 31.56 10.39
N GLU A 138 -7.97 31.99 11.63
CA GLU A 138 -9.26 32.55 12.02
C GLU A 138 -9.43 33.99 11.52
N THR A 139 -8.33 34.76 11.52
CA THR A 139 -8.32 36.15 11.07
C THR A 139 -7.96 36.30 9.59
N HIS A 140 -7.22 35.35 9.00
CA HIS A 140 -6.84 35.39 7.58
C HIS A 140 -7.17 34.09 6.81
N PRO A 141 -8.42 33.62 6.81
CA PRO A 141 -8.82 32.34 6.21
C PRO A 141 -8.58 32.26 4.69
N GLN A 142 -8.49 33.41 4.00
CA GLN A 142 -8.20 33.49 2.56
C GLN A 142 -6.83 32.91 2.17
N TYR A 143 -5.88 32.84 3.10
CA TYR A 143 -4.56 32.23 2.87
C TYR A 143 -4.57 30.71 3.16
N TYR A 144 -5.66 30.18 3.71
CA TYR A 144 -5.81 28.80 4.15
C TYR A 144 -6.96 28.11 3.39
N THR A 145 -6.70 27.76 2.14
CA THR A 145 -7.66 27.03 1.31
C THR A 145 -7.58 25.53 1.55
N TYR A 146 -8.06 25.02 2.68
CA TYR A 146 -8.47 23.61 2.69
C TYR A 146 -9.66 23.31 3.59
N ASP A 147 -10.82 23.17 2.95
CA ASP A 147 -11.94 22.38 3.43
C ASP A 147 -11.79 21.00 2.75
N PHE A 148 -11.43 19.95 3.50
CA PHE A 148 -11.38 18.58 2.98
C PHE A 148 -12.81 18.06 2.78
N LYS A 149 -13.46 18.43 1.68
CA LYS A 149 -14.72 17.84 1.23
C LYS A 149 -14.53 16.99 -0.01
#